data_AF-A0A848RSR1-F1
#
_entry.id   AF-A0A848RSR1-F1
#
_cell.length_a   1.000
_cell.length_b   1.000
_cell.length_c   1.000
_cell.angle_alpha   90.00
_cell.angle_beta   90.00
_cell.angle_gamma   90.00
#
_symmetry.space_group_name_H-M   'P 1'
#
loop_
_entity.id
_entity.type
_entity.pdbx_description
1 polymer ?
#
loop_
_entity_poly.entity_id
_entity_poly.type
_entity_poly.pdbx_seq_one_letter_code
_entity_poly.pdbx_strand_id
1 'polypeptide(L)' 'MKSFLWFVVGIAAGFAIAHQVNKTEQGKQFFDELDRKAHDFGAAVNEGYRKREAELRSAIDDAEDTIAGLS' A
#
# COMPACT_ATOMS: atom_id res chain seq x y z
N MET A 1 -27.69 5.28 -6.62
CA MET A 1 -27.13 6.59 -6.20
C MET A 1 -27.15 6.84 -4.69
N LYS A 2 -28.15 6.36 -3.92
CA LYS A 2 -28.23 6.57 -2.46
C LYS A 2 -27.01 6.02 -1.69
N SER A 3 -26.50 4.85 -2.07
CA SER A 3 -25.33 4.23 -1.41
C SER A 3 -24.05 5.03 -1.62
N PHE A 4 -23.88 5.63 -2.80
CA PHE A 4 -22.75 6.52 -3.08
C PHE A 4 -22.84 7.81 -2.25
N LEU A 5 -24.04 8.40 -2.11
CA LEU A 5 -24.24 9.55 -1.23
C LEU A 5 -23.89 9.21 0.23
N TRP A 6 -24.33 8.04 0.73
CA TRP A 6 -23.97 7.59 2.07
C TRP A 6 -22.47 7.35 2.25
N PHE A 7 -21.80 6.83 1.23
CA PHE A 7 -20.35 6.67 1.23
C PHE A 7 -19.63 8.02 1.35
N VAL A 8 -20.03 9.00 0.53
CA VAL A 8 -19.47 10.37 0.58
C VAL A 8 -19.72 11.02 1.94
N VAL A 9 -20.91 10.85 2.51
CA VAL A 9 -21.23 11.34 3.86
C VAL A 9 -20.32 10.70 4.91
N GLY A 10 -20.09 9.38 4.82
CA GLY A 10 -19.18 8.68 5.72
C GLY A 10 -17.75 9.22 5.65
N ILE A 11 -17.24 9.44 4.44
CA ILE A 11 -15.92 10.07 4.23
C ILE A 11 -15.89 11.46 4.87
N ALA A 12 -16.85 12.32 4.56
CA ALA A 12 -16.89 13.69 5.08
C ALA A 12 -16.95 13.71 6.62
N ALA A 13 -17.76 12.83 7.22
CA ALA A 13 -17.84 12.69 8.67
C ALA A 13 -16.50 12.22 9.27
N GLY A 14 -15.84 11.24 8.66
CA GLY A 14 -14.51 10.79 9.08
C GLY A 14 -13.47 11.90 9.04
N PHE A 15 -13.43 12.70 7.97
CA PHE A 15 -12.53 13.85 7.86
C PHE A 15 -12.79 14.91 8.92
N ALA A 16 -14.06 15.19 9.23
CA ALA A 16 -14.41 16.14 10.28
C ALA A 16 -13.88 15.69 11.66
N ILE A 17 -14.01 14.40 11.97
CA ILE A 17 -13.47 13.82 13.21
C ILE A 17 -11.94 13.89 13.21
N ALA A 18 -11.29 13.45 12.13
CA ALA A 18 -9.84 13.48 11.99
C ALA A 18 -9.27 14.90 12.15
N HIS A 19 -9.95 15.91 11.58
CA HIS A 19 -9.56 17.31 11.71
C HIS A 19 -9.60 17.79 13.17
N GLN A 20 -10.60 17.35 13.96
CA GLN A 20 -10.67 17.70 15.38
C GLN A 20 -9.58 16.99 16.20
N VAL A 21 -9.32 15.71 15.92
CA VAL A 21 -8.22 14.96 16.56
C VAL A 21 -6.88 15.64 16.27
N ASN A 22 -6.62 16.03 15.01
CA ASN A 22 -5.37 16.68 14.59
C ASN A 22 -5.09 18.04 15.25
N LYS A 23 -6.10 18.71 15.83
CA LYS A 23 -5.88 19.95 16.59
C LYS A 23 -5.21 19.70 17.94
N THR A 24 -5.31 18.49 18.47
CA THR A 24 -4.69 18.10 19.73
C THR A 24 -3.26 17.61 19.51
N GLU A 25 -2.40 17.77 20.52
CA GLU A 25 -1.01 17.31 20.45
C GLU A 25 -0.90 15.79 20.36
N GLN A 26 -1.75 15.07 21.11
CA GLN A 26 -1.85 13.61 21.05
C GLN A 26 -2.31 13.13 19.65
N GLY A 27 -3.26 13.83 19.04
CA GLY A 27 -3.75 13.50 17.71
C GLY A 27 -2.69 13.70 16.63
N LYS A 28 -1.87 14.75 16.72
CA LYS A 28 -0.72 14.93 15.82
C LYS A 28 0.27 13.77 15.94
N GLN A 29 0.65 13.41 17.17
CA GLN A 29 1.54 12.27 17.40
C GLN A 29 0.98 10.96 16.86
N PHE A 30 -0.34 10.74 17.02
CA PHE A 30 -1.02 9.58 16.44
C PHE A 30 -0.90 9.55 14.91
N PHE A 31 -1.16 10.68 14.24
CA PHE A 31 -1.07 10.76 12.78
C PHE A 31 0.37 10.64 12.28
N ASP A 32 1.36 11.18 12.99
CA ASP A 32 2.77 11.02 12.67
C ASP A 32 3.19 9.54 12.76
N GLU A 33 2.75 8.84 13.80
CA GLU A 33 3.01 7.41 13.94
C GLU A 33 2.30 6.60 12.84
N LEU A 34 1.07 6.96 12.51
CA LEU A 34 0.30 6.31 11.45
C LEU A 34 0.97 6.49 10.07
N ASP A 35 1.45 7.70 9.77
CA ASP A 35 2.14 8.02 8.53
C ASP A 35 3.40 7.17 8.36
N ARG A 36 4.22 7.08 9.43
CA ARG A 36 5.40 6.22 9.44
C ARG A 36 5.05 4.76 9.17
N LYS A 37 4.04 4.22 9.85
CA LYS A 37 3.61 2.81 9.64
C LYS A 37 3.09 2.59 8.21
N ALA A 38 2.37 3.55 7.65
CA ALA A 38 1.86 3.47 6.29
C ALA A 38 3.00 3.47 5.27
N HIS A 39 4.02 4.30 5.49
CA HIS A 39 5.23 4.32 4.68
C HIS A 39 5.98 2.98 4.74
N ASP A 40 6.25 2.47 5.95
CA ASP A 40 6.96 1.21 6.17
C ASP A 40 6.21 0.04 5.52
N PHE A 41 4.88 0.00 5.68
CA PHE A 41 4.04 -1.00 5.04
C PHE A 41 4.11 -0.91 3.51
N GLY A 42 3.99 0.30 2.95
CA GLY A 42 4.09 0.52 1.50
C GLY A 42 5.44 0.09 0.93
N ALA A 43 6.52 0.42 1.64
CA ALA A 43 7.88 -0.01 1.28
C ALA A 43 8.00 -1.54 1.27
N ALA A 44 7.54 -2.21 2.33
CA ALA A 44 7.57 -3.67 2.44
C ALA A 44 6.74 -4.36 1.35
N VAL A 45 5.56 -3.81 1.02
CA VAL A 45 4.71 -4.32 -0.06
C VAL A 45 5.40 -4.16 -1.42
N ASN A 46 5.97 -2.98 -1.70
CA ASN A 46 6.69 -2.72 -2.95
C ASN A 46 7.92 -3.64 -3.10
N GLU A 47 8.69 -3.81 -2.03
CA GLU A 47 9.82 -4.75 -2.00
C GLU A 47 9.35 -6.19 -2.28
N GLY A 48 8.25 -6.61 -1.66
CA GLY A 48 7.63 -7.91 -1.91
C GLY A 48 7.26 -8.11 -3.38
N TYR A 49 6.63 -7.12 -4.02
CA TYR A 49 6.30 -7.19 -5.45
C TYR A 49 7.55 -7.26 -6.33
N ARG A 50 8.57 -6.42 -6.06
CA ARG A 50 9.83 -6.44 -6.83
C ARG A 50 10.59 -7.75 -6.66
N LYS A 51 10.60 -8.32 -5.46
CA LYS A 51 11.19 -9.63 -5.21
C LYS A 51 10.50 -10.72 -6.02
N ARG A 52 9.16 -10.70 -6.07
CA ARG A 52 8.40 -11.65 -6.91
C ARG A 52 8.69 -11.45 -8.39
N GLU A 53 8.69 -10.22 -8.89
CA GLU A 53 9.05 -9.95 -10.28
C GLU A 53 10.46 -10.44 -10.64
N ALA A 54 11.43 -10.26 -9.74
CA ALA A 54 12.79 -10.75 -9.93
C ALA A 54 12.87 -12.28 -9.92
N GLU A 55 12.17 -12.94 -9.00
CA GLU A 55 12.05 -14.41 -8.96
C GLU A 55 11.39 -14.97 -10.24
N LEU A 56 10.30 -14.34 -10.69
CA LEU A 56 9.60 -14.72 -11.92
C LEU A 56 10.49 -14.54 -13.16
N ARG A 57 11.25 -13.44 -13.24
CA ARG A 57 12.14 -13.18 -14.37
C ARG A 57 13.31 -14.15 -14.40
N SER A 58 13.94 -14.43 -13.26
CA SER A 58 14.98 -15.46 -13.15
C SER A 58 14.47 -16.83 -13.58
N ALA A 59 13.26 -17.22 -13.17
CA ALA A 59 12.68 -18.50 -13.56
C ALA A 59 12.37 -18.59 -15.07
N ILE A 60 12.07 -17.46 -15.73
CA ILE A 60 11.89 -17.41 -17.18
C ILE A 60 13.24 -17.54 -17.88
N ASP A 61 14.26 -16.81 -17.44
CA ASP A 61 15.61 -16.87 -18.03
C ASP A 61 16.18 -18.30 -17.93
N ASP A 62 16.04 -18.97 -16.77
CA ASP A 62 16.47 -20.36 -16.57
C ASP A 62 15.72 -21.34 -17.51
N ALA A 63 14.43 -21.09 -17.76
CA ALA A 63 13.63 -21.90 -18.67
C ALA A 63 14.05 -21.70 -20.13
N GLU A 64 14.38 -20.48 -20.54
CA GLU A 64 14.89 -20.17 -21.88
C GLU A 64 16.23 -20.85 -22.14
N ASP A 65 17.17 -20.80 -21.20
CA ASP A 65 18.47 -21.48 -21.28
C ASP A 65 18.30 -23.01 -21.43
N THR A 66 17.36 -23.59 -20.67
CA THR A 66 17.06 -25.03 -20.75
C THR A 66 16.51 -25.42 -22.13
N ILE A 67 15.62 -24.59 -22.70
CA ILE A 67 15.04 -24.84 -24.03
C ILE A 67 16.12 -24.71 -25.11
N ALA A 68 16.98 -23.69 -25.05
CA ALA A 68 18.07 -23.48 -26.00
C ALA A 68 19.08 -24.63 -26.01
N GLY A 69 19.34 -25.27 -24.86
CA GLY A 69 20.22 -26.44 -24.78
C GLY A 69 19.64 -27.73 -25.36
N LEU A 70 18.32 -27.77 -25.64
CA LEU A 70 17.64 -28.93 -26.24
C LEU A 70 17.55 -28.86 -27.78
N SER A 71 17.83 -27.71 -28.38
CA SER A 71 17.86 -27.48 -29.85
C SER A 71 19.25 -27.63 -30.44
#